data_AF-T1BD49-F1
#
_entry.id   AF-T1BD49-F1
#
_cell.length_a   1.000
_cell.length_b   1.000
_cell.length_c   1.000
_cell.angle_alpha   90.00
_cell.angle_beta   90.00
_cell.angle_gamma   90.00
#
_symmetry.space_group_name_H-M   'P 1'
#
loop_
_entity.id
_entity.type
_entity.pdbx_description
1 polymer ?
#
loop_
_entity_poly.entity_id
_entity_poly.type
_entity_poly.pdbx_seq_one_letter_code
_entity_poly.pdbx_strand_id
1 'polypeptide(L)'
;MSHIYELYSRDRTHPVRVYLLHEELFTEEEFFDLILESFDRSSQDEWHLQLLEVVRYLVSKKGFREAGGLIEVGFPGDAAKNLVKSRILSYLGKDRSD
;
A
#
# COMPACT_ATOMS: atom_id res chain seq x y z
N MET A 1 -4.24 17.04 -0.84
CA MET A 1 -4.66 15.81 -0.12
C MET A 1 -4.02 14.66 -0.87
N SER A 2 -3.41 13.68 -0.19
CA SER A 2 -2.72 12.59 -0.91
C SER A 2 -3.64 11.37 -1.10
N HIS A 3 -3.58 10.77 -2.29
CA HIS A 3 -4.27 9.56 -2.69
C HIS A 3 -3.32 8.35 -2.61
N ILE A 4 -3.87 7.18 -2.29
CA ILE A 4 -3.12 5.94 -2.08
C ILE A 4 -3.34 5.00 -3.26
N TYR A 5 -2.25 4.49 -3.81
CA TYR A 5 -2.24 3.48 -4.88
C TYR A 5 -1.43 2.27 -4.42
N GLU A 6 -2.03 1.08 -4.41
CA GLU A 6 -1.35 -0.16 -4.02
C GLU A 6 -0.99 -0.98 -5.25
N LEU A 7 0.29 -1.33 -5.39
CA LEU A 7 0.73 -2.37 -6.30
C LEU A 7 0.98 -3.65 -5.50
N TYR A 8 0.40 -4.76 -5.97
CA TYR A 8 0.42 -6.03 -5.27
C TYR A 8 0.94 -7.16 -6.15
N SER A 9 2.03 -7.81 -5.72
CA SER A 9 2.47 -9.09 -6.26
C SER A 9 1.96 -10.22 -5.38
N ARG A 10 1.11 -11.06 -5.96
CA ARG A 10 0.51 -12.22 -5.29
C ARG A 10 1.50 -13.39 -5.33
N ASP A 11 1.93 -13.83 -4.16
CA ASP A 11 2.61 -15.11 -3.97
C ASP A 11 2.07 -15.81 -2.72
N ARG A 12 2.24 -17.13 -2.63
CA ARG A 12 1.78 -17.93 -1.48
C ARG A 12 2.59 -17.67 -0.22
N THR A 13 3.86 -17.31 -0.38
CA THR A 13 4.86 -17.29 0.70
C THR A 13 5.57 -15.96 0.82
N HIS A 14 5.77 -15.25 -0.30
CA HIS A 14 6.49 -14.00 -0.39
C HIS A 14 5.67 -12.93 -1.14
N PRO A 15 4.43 -12.61 -0.70
CA PRO A 15 3.66 -11.54 -1.31
C PRO A 15 4.36 -10.19 -1.13
N VAL A 16 4.29 -9.32 -2.14
CA VAL A 16 4.87 -7.97 -2.08
C VAL A 16 3.78 -6.94 -2.25
N ARG A 17 3.63 -6.04 -1.27
CA ARG A 17 2.71 -4.90 -1.31
C ARG A 17 3.52 -3.62 -1.26
N VAL A 18 3.33 -2.76 -2.25
CA VAL A 18 3.93 -1.42 -2.27
C VAL A 18 2.82 -0.39 -2.31
N TYR A 19 2.84 0.52 -1.35
CA TYR A 19 1.89 1.61 -1.23
C TYR A 19 2.53 2.89 -1.72
N LEU A 20 1.89 3.55 -2.69
CA LEU A 20 2.35 4.78 -3.31
C LEU A 20 1.38 5.93 -2.97
N LEU A 21 1.94 7.10 -2.75
CA LEU A 21 1.22 8.34 -2.46
C LEU A 21 1.38 9.32 -3.61
N HIS A 22 0.28 9.93 -4.03
CA HIS A 22 0.27 11.00 -5.02
C HIS A 22 -0.68 12.14 -4.63
N GLU A 23 -0.43 13.37 -5.07
CA GLU A 23 -1.29 14.52 -4.74
C GLU A 23 -2.52 14.65 -5.65
N GLU A 24 -2.38 14.19 -6.89
CA GLU A 24 -3.46 14.11 -7.87
C GLU A 24 -4.21 12.78 -7.76
N LEU A 25 -5.51 12.82 -8.06
CA LEU A 25 -6.36 11.64 -8.16
C LEU A 25 -6.36 11.15 -9.61
N PHE A 26 -5.73 10.00 -9.84
CA PHE A 26 -5.92 9.15 -11.00
C PHE A 26 -7.10 8.20 -10.79
N THR A 27 -7.91 8.05 -11.83
CA THR A 27 -8.85 6.94 -12.00
C THR A 27 -8.10 5.61 -12.11
N GLU A 28 -8.84 4.49 -12.02
CA GLU A 28 -8.23 3.16 -12.22
C GLU A 28 -7.62 3.02 -13.62
N GLU A 29 -8.31 3.49 -14.67
CA GLU A 29 -7.83 3.44 -16.05
C GLU A 29 -6.54 4.25 -16.24
N GLU A 30 -6.51 5.49 -15.75
CA GLU A 30 -5.30 6.33 -15.80
C GLU A 30 -4.14 5.70 -15.04
N PHE A 31 -4.40 5.06 -13.91
CA PHE A 31 -3.36 4.36 -13.15
C PHE A 31 -2.82 3.14 -13.92
N PHE A 32 -3.67 2.39 -14.60
CA PHE A 32 -3.25 1.30 -15.49
C PHE A 32 -2.39 1.80 -16.65
N ASP A 33 -2.77 2.91 -17.29
CA ASP A 33 -1.98 3.50 -18.37
C ASP A 33 -0.57 3.90 -17.91
N LEU A 34 -0.43 4.42 -16.69
CA LEU A 34 0.88 4.72 -16.10
C LEU A 34 1.73 3.45 -15.86
N ILE A 35 1.10 2.32 -15.54
CA ILE A 35 1.79 1.02 -15.42
C ILE A 35 2.25 0.57 -16.82
N LEU A 36 1.38 0.64 -17.83
CA LEU A 36 1.74 0.28 -19.20
C LEU A 36 2.88 1.15 -19.74
N GLU A 37 2.87 2.45 -19.47
CA GLU A 37 3.94 3.37 -19.85
C GLU A 37 5.30 2.98 -19.24
N SER A 38 5.29 2.38 -18.05
CA SER A 38 6.53 1.89 -17.42
C SER A 38 7.11 0.68 -18.14
N PHE A 39 6.28 -0.11 -18.84
CA PHE A 39 6.70 -1.35 -19.51
C PHE A 39 7.57 -1.08 -20.74
N ASP A 40 7.47 0.09 -21.36
CA ASP A 40 8.34 0.52 -22.44
C ASP A 40 9.82 0.65 -22.01
N ARG A 41 10.07 0.70 -20.68
CA ARG A 41 11.39 0.91 -20.09
C ARG A 41 11.77 -0.18 -19.08
N SER A 42 10.89 -1.13 -18.83
CA SER A 42 11.13 -2.25 -17.91
C SER A 42 11.73 -3.44 -18.64
N SER A 43 12.35 -4.31 -17.88
CA SER A 43 12.62 -5.69 -18.27
C SER A 43 11.31 -6.44 -18.61
N GLN A 44 11.46 -7.60 -19.24
CA GLN A 44 10.37 -8.57 -19.49
C GLN A 44 10.31 -9.64 -18.39
N ASP A 45 10.71 -9.28 -17.16
CA ASP A 45 10.71 -10.19 -16.02
C ASP A 45 9.29 -10.49 -15.52
N GLU A 46 9.16 -11.53 -14.71
CA GLU A 46 7.89 -11.83 -14.04
C GLU A 46 7.47 -10.71 -13.07
N TRP A 47 6.16 -10.61 -12.83
CA TRP A 47 5.55 -9.52 -12.05
C TRP A 47 6.20 -9.25 -10.69
N HIS A 48 6.67 -10.28 -9.99
CA HIS A 48 7.31 -10.13 -8.68
C HIS A 48 8.61 -9.31 -8.73
N LEU A 49 9.29 -9.28 -9.88
CA LEU A 49 10.44 -8.40 -10.16
C LEU A 49 9.98 -7.13 -10.88
N GLN A 50 9.11 -7.26 -11.88
CA GLN A 50 8.62 -6.14 -12.70
C GLN A 50 7.93 -5.06 -11.85
N LEU A 51 7.18 -5.45 -10.81
CA LEU A 51 6.53 -4.52 -9.87
C LEU A 51 7.52 -3.53 -9.27
N LEU A 52 8.75 -3.96 -8.94
CA LEU A 52 9.77 -3.06 -8.39
C LEU A 52 10.24 -2.03 -9.43
N GLU A 53 10.20 -2.37 -10.72
CA GLU A 53 10.56 -1.47 -11.80
C GLU A 53 9.45 -0.46 -12.07
N VAL A 54 8.19 -0.91 -12.05
CA VAL A 54 7.00 -0.05 -12.12
C VAL A 54 7.03 0.97 -10.98
N VAL A 55 7.29 0.53 -9.74
CA VAL A 55 7.41 1.41 -8.57
C VAL A 55 8.49 2.46 -8.79
N ARG A 56 9.70 2.06 -9.22
CA ARG A 56 10.79 3.00 -9.50
C ARG A 56 10.41 3.99 -10.61
N TYR A 57 9.68 3.55 -11.64
CA TYR A 57 9.20 4.41 -12.70
C TYR A 57 8.23 5.46 -12.18
N LEU A 58 7.18 5.04 -11.46
CA LEU A 58 6.15 5.92 -10.92
C LEU A 58 6.76 6.95 -9.96
N VAL A 59 7.69 6.54 -9.10
CA VAL A 59 8.39 7.46 -8.18
C VAL A 59 9.29 8.44 -8.93
N SER A 60 10.11 7.96 -9.87
CA SER A 60 11.12 8.81 -10.53
C SER A 60 10.59 9.67 -11.68
N LYS A 61 9.46 9.30 -12.29
CA LYS A 61 8.92 9.96 -13.50
C LYS A 61 7.53 10.54 -13.33
N LYS A 62 6.73 10.02 -12.38
CA LYS A 62 5.32 10.40 -12.22
C LYS A 62 5.02 11.05 -10.87
N GLY A 63 6.05 11.40 -10.10
CA GLY A 63 5.88 12.18 -8.87
C GLY A 63 5.29 11.42 -7.68
N PHE A 64 5.17 10.09 -7.79
CA PHE A 64 4.72 9.26 -6.66
C PHE A 64 5.77 9.23 -5.55
N ARG A 65 5.31 8.99 -4.32
CA ARG A 65 6.18 8.72 -3.16
C ARG A 65 5.85 7.36 -2.59
N GLU A 66 6.87 6.55 -2.33
CA GLU A 66 6.69 5.25 -1.67
C GLU A 66 6.42 5.46 -0.17
N ALA A 67 5.39 4.79 0.34
CA ALA A 67 5.11 4.72 1.77
C ALA A 67 5.84 3.54 2.39
N GLY A 68 6.26 3.67 3.66
CA GLY A 68 6.97 2.61 4.39
C GLY A 68 6.12 1.38 4.74
N GLY A 69 4.82 1.41 4.47
CA GLY A 69 3.87 0.33 4.74
C GLY A 69 2.50 0.84 5.13
N LEU A 70 1.57 -0.09 5.36
CA LEU A 70 0.23 0.17 5.88
C LEU A 70 0.02 -0.66 7.14
N ILE A 71 -0.44 0.01 8.21
CA ILE A 71 -0.91 -0.65 9.43
C ILE A 71 -2.40 -0.38 9.56
N GLU A 72 -3.18 -1.46 9.67
CA GLU A 72 -4.63 -1.38 9.81
C GLU A 72 -5.05 -1.83 11.21
N VAL A 73 -5.97 -1.10 11.83
CA VAL A 73 -6.62 -1.47 13.09
C VAL A 73 -8.14 -1.44 12.89
N GLY A 74 -8.76 -2.62 12.84
CA GLY A 74 -10.19 -2.78 12.56
C GLY A 74 -11.00 -3.27 13.77
N PHE A 75 -12.21 -2.75 13.93
CA PHE A 75 -13.22 -3.20 14.90
C PHE A 75 -14.60 -3.31 14.23
N PRO A 76 -15.52 -4.17 14.72
CA PRO A 76 -16.90 -4.19 14.24
C PRO A 76 -17.55 -2.80 14.37
N GLY A 77 -18.31 -2.38 13.35
CA GLY A 77 -18.90 -1.03 13.31
C GLY A 77 -19.94 -0.75 14.41
N ASP A 78 -20.53 -1.81 14.97
CA ASP A 78 -21.50 -1.80 16.06
C ASP A 78 -20.85 -2.00 17.45
N ALA A 79 -19.52 -2.15 17.51
CA ALA A 79 -18.83 -2.40 18.76
C ALA A 79 -18.93 -1.20 19.72
N ALA A 80 -19.42 -1.44 20.94
CA ALA A 80 -19.43 -0.44 21.98
C ALA A 80 -18.00 0.03 22.32
N LYS A 81 -17.82 1.32 22.63
CA LYS A 81 -16.52 1.93 22.98
C LYS A 81 -15.78 1.19 24.10
N ASN A 82 -16.49 0.65 25.08
CA ASN A 82 -15.90 -0.13 26.17
C ASN A 82 -15.29 -1.46 25.70
N LEU A 83 -15.93 -2.11 24.72
CA LEU A 83 -15.41 -3.34 24.10
C LEU A 83 -14.14 -3.04 23.29
N VAL A 84 -14.16 -1.98 22.48
CA VAL A 84 -12.98 -1.52 21.72
C VAL A 84 -11.81 -1.20 22.65
N LYS A 85 -12.07 -0.42 23.72
CA LYS A 85 -11.06 -0.09 24.72
C LYS A 85 -10.46 -1.34 25.38
N SER A 86 -11.31 -2.30 25.76
CA SER A 86 -10.85 -3.57 26.35
C SER A 86 -9.94 -4.35 25.40
N ARG A 87 -10.29 -4.43 24.11
CA ARG A 87 -9.47 -5.10 23.08
C ARG A 87 -8.12 -4.41 22.88
N ILE A 88 -8.09 -3.08 22.81
CA ILE A 88 -6.84 -2.30 22.69
C ILE A 88 -5.95 -2.54 23.91
N LEU A 89 -6.50 -2.45 25.13
CA LEU A 89 -5.74 -2.69 26.35
C LEU A 89 -5.20 -4.12 26.42
N SER A 90 -5.99 -5.10 25.99
CA SER A 90 -5.57 -6.49 25.89
C SER A 90 -4.42 -6.66 24.89
N TYR A 91 -4.50 -6.02 23.72
CA TYR A 91 -3.45 -6.06 22.70
C TYR A 91 -2.13 -5.41 23.18
N LEU A 92 -2.21 -4.24 23.81
CA LEU A 92 -1.04 -3.54 24.34
C LEU A 92 -0.34 -4.31 25.47
N GLY A 93 -1.05 -5.14 26.22
CA GLY A 93 -0.44 -5.98 27.26
C GLY A 93 0.35 -5.15 28.28
N LYS A 94 1.68 -5.30 28.31
CA LYS A 94 2.60 -4.56 29.17
C LYS A 94 3.29 -3.37 28.48
N ASP A 95 3.06 -3.17 27.19
CA ASP A 95 3.58 -2.03 26.42
C ASP A 95 2.67 -0.80 26.59
N ARG A 96 2.22 -0.58 27.83
CA ARG A 96 1.43 0.58 28.21
C ARG A 96 2.41 1.51 28.93
N SER A 97 2.69 2.67 28.35
CA SER A 97 3.34 3.74 29.11
C SER A 97 2.36 4.18 30.20
N ASP A 98 2.82 4.19 31.47
CA ASP A 98 2.06 4.75 32.61
C ASP A 98 1.61 6.19 32.35
#